data_AF-A0A1H8A1J3-F1
#
_entry.id   AF-A0A1H8A1J3-F1
#
_cell.length_a   1.000
_cell.length_b   1.000
_cell.length_c   1.000
_cell.angle_alpha   90.00
_cell.angle_beta   90.00
_cell.angle_gamma   90.00
#
_symmetry.space_group_name_H-M   'P 1'
#
loop_
_entity.id
_entity.type
_entity.pdbx_description
1 polymer ?
#
loop_
_entity_poly.entity_id
_entity_poly.type
_entity_poly.pdbx_seq_one_letter_code
_entity_poly.pdbx_strand_id
1 'polypeptide(L)'
;MANIFKISILVSSNNPINMLQNKDTNRISEIKTEIGSQGDIVNRFLKWINFFEFKQVYKILNNCKEKGYSASDLIKILVLVPFTGKGSIFSFLGSSYGLLSGACKDSYYRLKKREYINWESFHMAFVRRFVKVVGKKGTKKSEKSPGFLIIDDSILPKTGKFMEGAGMLWDHAIHRLRLGYRLLVLGYFDGKSFLPVNFSLHREKGKKVMKPYGLDKSVFERQYGKERDSRT
;
A
#
# COMPACT_ATOMS: atom_id res chain seq x y z
N MET A 1 -7.75 -2.74 -0.04
CA MET A 1 -6.73 -1.85 0.55
C MET A 1 -5.43 -2.54 1.00
N ALA A 2 -5.36 -3.86 1.27
CA ALA A 2 -4.11 -4.49 1.76
C ALA A 2 -2.93 -4.53 0.74
N ASN A 3 -3.18 -4.31 -0.56
CA ASN A 3 -2.14 -4.24 -1.58
C ASN A 3 -1.69 -2.80 -1.92
N ILE A 4 -2.24 -1.76 -1.27
CA ILE A 4 -1.89 -0.35 -1.58
C ILE A 4 -0.55 0.05 -0.91
N PHE A 5 -0.14 -0.66 0.15
CA PHE A 5 1.15 -0.44 0.83
C PHE A 5 2.30 -1.32 0.29
N LYS A 6 2.16 -1.89 -0.91
CA LYS A 6 3.26 -2.59 -1.61
C LYS A 6 4.11 -1.62 -2.46
N ILE A 7 4.30 -0.39 -1.98
CA ILE A 7 5.23 0.56 -2.58
C ILE A 7 6.59 0.34 -1.89
N SER A 8 7.44 -0.39 -2.63
CA SER A 8 8.89 -0.48 -2.50
C SER A 8 9.45 -1.13 -1.22
N ILE A 9 9.21 -2.44 -1.06
CA ILE A 9 10.29 -3.35 -0.65
C ILE A 9 10.29 -4.51 -1.65
N LEU A 10 11.23 -4.48 -2.58
CA LEU A 10 11.58 -5.60 -3.45
C LEU A 10 12.16 -6.72 -2.58
N VAL A 11 11.30 -7.57 -2.02
CA VAL A 11 11.72 -8.92 -1.58
C VAL A 11 11.49 -9.84 -2.77
N SER A 12 12.58 -10.22 -3.41
CA SER A 12 12.64 -11.26 -4.44
C SER A 12 11.95 -12.53 -3.93
N SER A 13 10.80 -12.88 -4.52
CA SER A 13 10.25 -14.24 -4.42
C SER A 13 11.03 -15.13 -5.38
N ASN A 14 11.59 -16.23 -4.89
CA ASN A 14 12.33 -17.23 -5.66
C ASN A 14 11.46 -17.92 -6.71
N ASN A 15 11.27 -17.28 -7.86
CA ASN A 15 10.92 -17.93 -9.12
C ASN A 15 11.74 -17.25 -10.23
N PRO A 16 12.39 -18.00 -11.13
CA PRO A 16 13.30 -17.42 -12.11
C PRO A 16 12.50 -16.73 -13.21
N ILE A 17 12.26 -15.43 -13.04
CA ILE A 17 11.86 -14.56 -14.13
C ILE A 17 13.06 -13.64 -14.37
N ASN A 18 13.77 -13.90 -15.46
CA ASN A 18 14.85 -13.06 -15.96
C ASN A 18 14.30 -11.65 -16.22
N MET A 19 14.55 -10.72 -15.31
CA MET A 19 14.58 -9.29 -15.58
C MET A 19 15.98 -8.79 -15.19
N LEU A 20 16.66 -8.19 -16.17
CA LEU A 20 17.94 -7.45 -16.10
C LEU A 20 18.91 -7.89 -14.98
N GLN A 21 19.99 -8.56 -15.37
CA GLN A 21 21.14 -8.86 -14.50
C GLN A 21 21.71 -7.57 -13.92
N ASN A 22 21.26 -7.18 -12.73
CA ASN A 22 21.87 -6.10 -11.98
C ASN A 22 23.02 -6.68 -11.14
N LYS A 23 24.25 -6.32 -11.50
CA LYS A 23 25.52 -6.87 -10.99
C LYS A 23 25.91 -6.41 -9.57
N ASP A 24 24.94 -6.13 -8.70
CA ASP A 24 25.23 -5.72 -7.31
C ASP A 24 24.23 -6.33 -6.31
N THR A 25 24.51 -7.57 -5.90
CA THR A 25 23.76 -8.29 -4.86
C THR A 25 24.09 -7.80 -3.45
N ASN A 26 25.15 -7.00 -3.27
CA ASN A 26 25.64 -6.51 -1.97
C ASN A 26 24.63 -5.61 -1.24
N ARG A 27 23.87 -4.77 -1.96
CA ARG A 27 22.80 -3.93 -1.35
C ARG A 27 21.58 -4.73 -0.92
N ILE A 28 21.30 -5.85 -1.60
CA ILE A 28 20.18 -6.74 -1.23
C ILE A 28 20.54 -7.54 0.02
N SER A 29 21.80 -7.95 0.19
CA SER A 29 22.28 -8.54 1.45
C SER A 29 22.24 -7.56 2.61
N GLU A 30 22.53 -6.26 2.41
CA GLU A 30 22.35 -5.24 3.46
C GLU A 30 20.89 -5.13 3.90
N ILE A 31 19.93 -5.07 2.96
CA ILE A 31 18.50 -5.06 3.27
C ILE A 31 18.08 -6.34 4.00
N LYS A 32 18.61 -7.51 3.63
CA LYS A 32 18.33 -8.78 4.32
C LYS A 32 18.91 -8.83 5.73
N THR A 33 20.08 -8.22 5.94
CA THR A 33 20.71 -8.12 7.26
C THR A 33 19.98 -7.09 8.14
N GLU A 34 19.34 -6.09 7.52
CA GLU A 34 18.41 -5.18 8.18
C GLU A 34 17.01 -5.79 8.44
N ILE A 35 16.65 -6.92 7.84
CA ILE A 35 15.40 -7.61 8.14
C ILE A 35 15.72 -8.72 9.16
N GLY A 36 15.89 -8.31 10.42
CA GLY A 36 16.14 -9.20 11.55
C GLY A 36 14.93 -10.08 11.93
N SER A 37 15.05 -10.77 13.06
CA SER A 37 14.05 -11.66 13.66
C SER A 37 12.67 -10.99 13.83
N GLN A 38 11.62 -11.77 14.15
CA GLN A 38 10.26 -11.22 14.34
C GLN A 38 10.21 -10.06 15.36
N GLY A 39 11.02 -10.14 16.43
CA GLY A 39 11.16 -9.06 17.42
C GLY A 39 11.79 -7.80 16.83
N ASP A 40 12.69 -7.95 15.87
CA ASP A 40 13.37 -6.83 15.23
C ASP A 40 12.43 -6.02 14.32
N ILE A 41 11.52 -6.68 13.59
CA ILE A 41 10.56 -6.00 12.71
C ILE A 41 9.60 -5.12 13.51
N VAL A 42 9.04 -5.65 14.59
CA VAL A 42 8.10 -4.91 15.45
C VAL A 42 8.81 -3.74 16.12
N ASN A 43 10.00 -3.97 16.68
CA ASN A 43 10.79 -2.93 17.33
C ASN A 43 11.20 -1.82 16.33
N ARG A 44 11.61 -2.18 15.11
CA ARG A 44 11.89 -1.21 14.04
C ARG A 44 10.64 -0.42 13.67
N PHE A 45 9.50 -1.09 13.52
CA PHE A 45 8.24 -0.42 13.23
C PHE A 45 7.84 0.58 14.33
N LEU A 46 7.95 0.19 15.60
CA LEU A 46 7.68 1.08 16.72
C LEU A 46 8.64 2.28 16.74
N LYS A 47 9.94 2.04 16.49
CA LYS A 47 10.93 3.12 16.32
C LYS A 47 10.53 4.08 15.20
N TRP A 48 10.04 3.58 14.06
CA TRP A 48 9.56 4.40 12.94
C TRP A 48 8.32 5.22 13.31
N ILE A 49 7.31 4.59 13.91
CA ILE A 49 6.09 5.26 14.39
C ILE A 49 6.44 6.42 15.33
N ASN A 50 7.41 6.19 16.23
CA ASN A 50 7.88 7.20 17.16
C ASN A 50 8.71 8.30 16.46
N PHE A 51 9.65 7.93 15.59
CA PHE A 51 10.51 8.86 14.85
C PHE A 51 9.68 9.88 14.05
N PHE A 52 8.67 9.39 13.32
CA PHE A 52 7.77 10.20 12.51
C PHE A 52 6.65 10.86 13.33
N GLU A 53 6.55 10.61 14.64
CA GLU A 53 5.49 11.10 15.53
C GLU A 53 4.09 10.87 14.96
N PHE A 54 3.83 9.63 14.52
CA PHE A 54 2.58 9.22 13.85
C PHE A 54 1.31 9.52 14.64
N LYS A 55 1.42 9.72 15.97
CA LYS A 55 0.31 10.21 16.82
C LYS A 55 -0.36 11.44 16.22
N GLN A 56 0.39 12.33 15.56
CA GLN A 56 -0.16 13.53 14.91
C GLN A 56 -0.95 13.20 13.62
N VAL A 57 -0.55 12.17 12.88
CA VAL A 57 -1.28 11.67 11.70
C VAL A 57 -2.58 11.02 12.13
N TYR A 58 -2.55 10.25 13.23
CA TYR A 58 -3.72 9.54 13.74
C TYR A 58 -4.83 10.45 14.30
N LYS A 59 -4.54 11.72 14.60
CA LYS A 59 -5.56 12.66 15.09
C LYS A 59 -6.74 12.82 14.14
N ILE A 60 -6.51 12.69 12.84
CA ILE A 60 -7.56 12.76 11.81
C ILE A 60 -8.60 11.64 11.98
N LEU A 61 -8.21 10.54 12.63
CA LEU A 61 -9.03 9.37 12.84
C LEU A 61 -9.76 9.38 14.20
N ASN A 62 -9.53 10.40 15.04
CA ASN A 62 -10.12 10.45 16.38
C ASN A 62 -11.65 10.49 16.33
N ASN A 63 -12.21 11.18 15.33
CA ASN A 63 -13.67 11.30 15.13
C ASN A 63 -14.28 10.03 14.52
N CYS A 64 -13.47 9.02 14.17
CA CYS A 64 -13.97 7.79 13.57
C CYS A 64 -14.37 6.74 14.62
N LYS A 65 -14.20 7.00 15.92
CA LYS A 65 -14.52 6.05 17.00
C LYS A 65 -15.99 6.20 17.42
N GLU A 66 -16.74 5.11 17.23
CA GLU A 66 -18.13 4.99 17.73
C GLU A 66 -18.23 3.91 18.80
N LYS A 67 -17.74 2.68 18.54
CA LYS A 67 -17.77 1.52 19.46
C LYS A 67 -16.58 0.59 19.22
N GLY A 68 -16.14 -0.12 20.25
CA GLY A 68 -15.03 -1.09 20.17
C GLY A 68 -13.64 -0.46 20.13
N TYR A 69 -12.69 -1.13 19.46
CA TYR A 69 -11.31 -0.67 19.29
C TYR A 69 -11.23 0.68 18.58
N SER A 70 -10.25 1.49 18.95
CA SER A 70 -10.03 2.78 18.29
C SER A 70 -9.55 2.58 16.84
N ALA A 71 -9.94 3.48 15.93
CA ALA A 71 -9.51 3.43 14.54
C ALA A 71 -7.98 3.55 14.40
N SER A 72 -7.34 4.35 15.27
CA SER A 72 -5.89 4.53 15.28
C SER A 72 -5.16 3.24 15.68
N ASP A 73 -5.65 2.49 16.67
CA ASP A 73 -5.02 1.21 17.06
C ASP A 73 -5.14 0.15 15.97
N LEU A 74 -6.32 0.06 15.35
CA LEU A 74 -6.51 -0.83 14.20
C LEU A 74 -5.61 -0.43 13.02
N ILE A 75 -5.44 0.86 12.74
CA ILE A 75 -4.59 1.34 11.64
C ILE A 75 -3.11 1.07 11.89
N LYS A 76 -2.62 1.21 13.13
CA LYS A 76 -1.22 0.83 13.48
C LYS A 76 -0.93 -0.61 13.06
N ILE A 77 -1.83 -1.54 13.39
CA ILE A 77 -1.69 -2.94 13.00
C ILE A 77 -1.80 -3.09 11.48
N LEU A 78 -2.76 -2.43 10.83
CA LEU A 78 -2.90 -2.52 9.37
C LEU A 78 -1.68 -2.03 8.60
N VAL A 79 -1.00 -0.99 9.10
CA VAL A 79 0.24 -0.48 8.52
C VAL A 79 1.42 -1.40 8.84
N LEU A 80 1.40 -2.13 9.96
CA LEU A 80 2.41 -3.14 10.30
C LEU A 80 2.32 -4.39 9.41
N VAL A 81 1.11 -4.84 9.03
CA VAL A 81 0.91 -6.12 8.30
C VAL A 81 1.86 -6.29 7.10
N PRO A 82 2.01 -5.31 6.18
CA PRO A 82 2.91 -5.44 5.03
C PRO A 82 4.37 -5.75 5.40
N PHE A 83 4.86 -5.27 6.54
CA PHE A 83 6.23 -5.47 7.01
C PHE A 83 6.47 -6.86 7.62
N THR A 84 5.41 -7.60 7.90
CA THR A 84 5.50 -8.95 8.48
C THR A 84 5.57 -10.07 7.44
N GLY A 85 5.50 -9.73 6.15
CA GLY A 85 5.40 -10.71 5.06
C GLY A 85 4.04 -11.41 4.96
N LYS A 86 3.06 -11.03 5.78
CA LYS A 86 1.71 -11.63 5.78
C LYS A 86 0.83 -10.97 4.72
N GLY A 87 0.22 -11.78 3.86
CA GLY A 87 -0.59 -11.31 2.72
C GLY A 87 -1.99 -10.82 3.09
N SER A 88 -2.45 -11.07 4.32
CA SER A 88 -3.79 -10.65 4.78
C SER A 88 -3.82 -10.46 6.30
N ILE A 89 -4.83 -9.72 6.77
CA ILE A 89 -5.07 -9.57 8.21
C ILE A 89 -5.42 -10.91 8.86
N PHE A 90 -6.10 -11.79 8.13
CA PHE A 90 -6.40 -13.15 8.62
C PHE A 90 -5.11 -13.96 8.84
N SER A 91 -4.20 -13.95 7.86
CA SER A 91 -2.91 -14.64 7.98
C SER A 91 -2.01 -14.01 9.06
N PHE A 92 -2.09 -12.68 9.25
CA PHE A 92 -1.40 -11.99 10.33
C PHE A 92 -1.89 -12.44 11.71
N LEU A 93 -3.21 -12.45 11.93
CA LEU A 93 -3.82 -12.82 13.21
C LEU A 93 -3.60 -14.28 13.58
N GLY A 94 -3.53 -15.18 12.59
CA GLY A 94 -3.22 -16.59 12.81
C GLY A 94 -1.72 -16.90 12.96
N SER A 95 -0.85 -15.88 12.99
CA SER A 95 0.58 -16.05 13.19
C SER A 95 1.01 -15.58 14.58
N SER A 96 2.29 -15.74 14.92
CA SER A 96 2.88 -15.20 16.15
C SER A 96 2.67 -13.69 16.32
N TYR A 97 2.58 -12.92 15.23
CA TYR A 97 2.27 -11.50 15.27
C TYR A 97 0.83 -11.18 15.72
N GLY A 98 -0.06 -12.18 15.71
CA GLY A 98 -1.44 -12.03 16.16
C GLY A 98 -1.53 -11.56 17.62
N LEU A 99 -0.55 -11.92 18.45
CA LEU A 99 -0.45 -11.47 19.85
C LEU A 99 -0.29 -9.94 19.99
N LEU A 100 0.17 -9.25 18.95
CA LEU A 100 0.24 -7.78 18.92
C LEU A 100 -1.13 -7.13 18.74
N SER A 101 -2.12 -7.89 18.27
CA SER A 101 -3.46 -7.42 18.01
C SER A 101 -4.39 -7.80 19.14
N GLY A 102 -4.89 -6.80 19.87
CA GLY A 102 -5.99 -7.01 20.80
C GLY A 102 -7.34 -7.30 20.11
N ALA A 103 -7.46 -7.09 18.79
CA ALA A 103 -8.72 -7.13 18.06
C ALA A 103 -8.88 -8.35 17.13
N CYS A 104 -10.13 -8.73 16.86
CA CYS A 104 -10.47 -9.80 15.91
C CYS A 104 -10.53 -9.32 14.45
N LYS A 105 -10.47 -10.26 13.49
CA LYS A 105 -10.42 -10.00 12.03
C LYS A 105 -11.53 -9.05 11.54
N ASP A 106 -12.71 -9.21 12.10
CA ASP A 106 -13.95 -8.50 11.82
C ASP A 106 -13.86 -7.01 12.19
N SER A 107 -13.12 -6.65 13.24
CA SER A 107 -12.84 -5.24 13.58
C SER A 107 -12.05 -4.55 12.46
N TYR A 108 -11.03 -5.24 11.92
CA TYR A 108 -10.22 -4.71 10.82
C TYR A 108 -10.99 -4.60 9.51
N TYR A 109 -11.80 -5.62 9.18
CA TYR A 109 -12.61 -5.57 7.98
C TYR A 109 -13.70 -4.50 8.06
N ARG A 110 -14.31 -4.31 9.25
CA ARG A 110 -15.27 -3.23 9.48
C ARG A 110 -14.62 -1.87 9.27
N LEU A 111 -13.43 -1.64 9.84
CA LEU A 111 -12.69 -0.40 9.63
C LEU A 111 -12.40 -0.15 8.14
N LYS A 112 -11.88 -1.15 7.42
CA LYS A 112 -11.57 -1.03 5.97
C LYS A 112 -12.80 -0.73 5.10
N LYS A 113 -14.00 -1.05 5.59
CA LYS A 113 -15.28 -0.80 4.91
C LYS A 113 -15.91 0.54 5.28
N ARG A 114 -15.40 1.27 6.28
CA ARG A 114 -15.94 2.59 6.66
C ARG A 114 -15.61 3.60 5.57
N GLU A 115 -16.65 4.11 4.92
CA GLU A 115 -16.53 5.01 3.76
C GLU A 115 -16.28 6.46 4.16
N TYR A 116 -16.71 6.86 5.36
CA TYR A 116 -16.51 8.22 5.87
C TYR A 116 -15.06 8.51 6.31
N ILE A 117 -14.19 7.49 6.32
CA ILE A 117 -12.76 7.72 6.53
C ILE A 117 -12.17 8.28 5.24
N ASN A 118 -11.79 9.56 5.28
CA ASN A 118 -11.08 10.18 4.16
C ASN A 118 -9.62 9.67 4.13
N TRP A 119 -9.41 8.57 3.39
CA TRP A 119 -8.12 7.91 3.24
C TRP A 119 -7.07 8.79 2.56
N GLU A 120 -7.48 9.66 1.64
CA GLU A 120 -6.59 10.61 0.97
C GLU A 120 -6.06 11.66 1.95
N SER A 121 -6.94 12.23 2.78
CA SER A 121 -6.53 13.17 3.84
C SER A 121 -5.61 12.52 4.86
N PHE A 122 -5.87 11.26 5.24
CA PHE A 122 -4.98 10.50 6.10
C PHE A 122 -3.60 10.29 5.45
N HIS A 123 -3.56 9.89 4.18
CA HIS A 123 -2.31 9.72 3.43
C HIS A 123 -1.54 11.04 3.30
N MET A 124 -2.22 12.13 2.94
CA MET A 124 -1.60 13.44 2.82
C MET A 124 -1.08 13.97 4.15
N ALA A 125 -1.74 13.67 5.27
CA ALA A 125 -1.21 14.00 6.58
C ALA A 125 0.08 13.22 6.89
N PHE A 126 0.15 11.95 6.51
CA PHE A 126 1.39 11.18 6.59
C PHE A 126 2.49 11.78 5.72
N VAL A 127 2.20 12.11 4.46
CA VAL A 127 3.16 12.73 3.52
C VAL A 127 3.72 14.04 4.09
N ARG A 128 2.85 14.95 4.52
CA ARG A 128 3.26 16.23 5.16
C ARG A 128 4.11 16.00 6.39
N ARG A 129 3.74 15.01 7.20
CA ARG A 129 4.48 14.65 8.41
C ARG A 129 5.87 14.12 8.07
N PHE A 130 5.98 13.22 7.10
CA PHE A 130 7.23 12.68 6.62
C PHE A 130 8.18 13.79 6.17
N VAL A 131 7.74 14.66 5.25
CA VAL A 131 8.53 15.78 4.73
C VAL A 131 8.98 16.70 5.87
N LYS A 132 8.09 17.03 6.82
CA LYS A 132 8.42 17.85 7.99
C LYS A 132 9.46 17.22 8.89
N VAL A 133 9.37 15.91 9.17
CA VAL A 133 10.34 15.21 10.03
C VAL A 133 11.68 15.09 9.34
N VAL A 134 11.71 14.68 8.07
CA VAL A 134 12.96 14.56 7.30
C VAL A 134 13.63 15.92 7.14
N GLY A 135 12.89 16.99 6.87
CA GLY A 135 13.45 18.35 6.79
C GLY A 135 14.05 18.85 8.10
N LYS A 136 13.55 18.39 9.26
CA LYS A 136 14.04 18.82 10.59
C LYS A 136 15.13 17.91 11.17
N LYS A 137 14.97 16.59 11.03
CA LYS A 137 15.79 15.56 11.69
C LYS A 137 16.72 14.84 10.71
N GLY A 138 16.55 15.05 9.41
CA GLY A 138 17.40 14.45 8.38
C GLY A 138 18.80 15.06 8.41
N THR A 139 19.77 14.28 7.94
CA THR A 139 21.10 14.80 7.66
C THR A 139 21.01 15.95 6.66
N LYS A 140 21.72 17.05 6.91
CA LYS A 140 21.73 18.23 6.01
C LYS A 140 21.87 17.73 4.57
N LYS A 141 20.95 18.16 3.70
CA LYS A 141 21.10 17.93 2.26
C LYS A 141 22.49 18.42 1.88
N SER A 142 23.29 17.61 1.19
CA SER A 142 24.32 18.23 0.36
C SER A 142 23.58 19.18 -0.57
N GLU A 143 24.10 20.38 -0.79
CA GLU A 143 23.43 21.51 -1.47
C GLU A 143 22.99 21.20 -2.93
N LYS A 144 23.09 19.95 -3.40
CA LYS A 144 23.02 19.55 -4.81
C LYS A 144 22.01 18.46 -5.17
N SER A 145 21.16 17.95 -4.27
CA SER A 145 20.14 16.97 -4.67
C SER A 145 18.79 17.64 -4.94
N PRO A 146 18.42 17.93 -6.20
CA PRO A 146 17.07 18.38 -6.53
C PRO A 146 16.06 17.29 -6.16
N GLY A 147 14.88 17.71 -5.68
CA GLY A 147 13.76 16.81 -5.47
C GLY A 147 13.01 16.61 -6.78
N PHE A 148 12.58 15.38 -7.06
CA PHE A 148 11.88 15.02 -8.29
C PHE A 148 10.45 14.57 -7.99
N LEU A 149 9.52 14.98 -8.84
CA LEU A 149 8.20 14.35 -8.92
C LEU A 149 8.25 13.29 -10.03
N ILE A 150 7.90 12.06 -9.67
CA ILE A 150 7.93 10.91 -10.56
C ILE A 150 6.49 10.43 -10.69
N ILE A 151 6.03 10.27 -11.92
CA ILE A 151 4.76 9.64 -12.23
C ILE A 151 5.08 8.32 -12.91
N ASP A 152 4.65 7.21 -12.31
CA ASP A 152 4.88 5.87 -12.84
C ASP A 152 3.64 5.01 -12.66
N ASP A 153 3.33 4.19 -13.66
CA ASP A 153 2.22 3.27 -13.65
C ASP A 153 2.66 1.84 -13.36
N SER A 154 1.87 1.13 -12.57
CA SER A 154 2.14 -0.25 -12.18
C SER A 154 0.87 -1.06 -12.19
N ILE A 155 0.98 -2.37 -12.41
CA ILE A 155 -0.19 -3.26 -12.28
C ILE A 155 -0.39 -3.60 -10.82
N LEU A 156 -1.59 -3.31 -10.31
CA LEU A 156 -2.05 -3.70 -8.99
C LEU A 156 -2.92 -4.95 -9.10
N PRO A 157 -2.33 -6.15 -9.00
CA PRO A 157 -3.05 -7.39 -9.24
C PRO A 157 -4.06 -7.69 -8.14
N LYS A 158 -5.11 -8.40 -8.56
CA LYS A 158 -6.20 -8.84 -7.69
C LYS A 158 -6.62 -10.27 -8.02
N THR A 159 -7.26 -10.89 -7.05
CA THR A 159 -7.78 -12.27 -7.14
C THR A 159 -9.29 -12.31 -7.31
N GLY A 160 -10.04 -11.34 -6.74
CA GLY A 160 -11.50 -11.28 -6.86
C GLY A 160 -11.95 -10.65 -8.17
N LYS A 161 -12.92 -11.26 -8.86
CA LYS A 161 -13.41 -10.77 -10.17
C LYS A 161 -14.54 -9.74 -10.07
N PHE A 162 -15.28 -9.76 -8.96
CA PHE A 162 -16.48 -8.94 -8.75
C PHE A 162 -16.20 -7.63 -8.02
N MET A 163 -14.94 -7.17 -8.00
CA MET A 163 -14.64 -5.86 -7.41
C MET A 163 -14.97 -4.77 -8.43
N GLU A 164 -15.46 -3.65 -7.93
CA GLU A 164 -15.76 -2.48 -8.74
C GLU A 164 -14.53 -2.01 -9.52
N GLY A 165 -14.71 -1.83 -10.83
CA GLY A 165 -13.68 -1.25 -11.71
C GLY A 165 -12.46 -2.13 -11.92
N ALA A 166 -12.43 -3.38 -11.46
CA ALA A 166 -11.34 -4.30 -11.80
C ALA A 166 -11.46 -4.74 -13.27
N GLY A 167 -10.34 -4.95 -13.95
CA GLY A 167 -10.30 -5.38 -15.35
C GLY A 167 -9.11 -6.28 -15.64
N MET A 168 -9.08 -6.85 -16.85
CA MET A 168 -7.90 -7.57 -17.34
C MET A 168 -6.93 -6.58 -17.97
N LEU A 169 -5.68 -6.62 -17.50
CA LEU A 169 -4.60 -5.70 -17.88
C LEU A 169 -3.45 -6.53 -18.47
N TRP A 170 -2.82 -6.04 -19.51
CA TRP A 170 -1.62 -6.70 -20.05
C TRP A 170 -0.39 -6.32 -19.24
N ASP A 171 0.24 -7.31 -18.63
CA ASP A 171 1.48 -7.16 -17.86
C ASP A 171 2.68 -7.42 -18.76
N HIS A 172 3.35 -6.34 -19.18
CA HIS A 172 4.51 -6.41 -20.06
C HIS A 172 5.71 -7.10 -19.43
N ALA A 173 5.86 -7.06 -18.10
CA ALA A 173 7.02 -7.62 -17.41
C ALA A 173 7.02 -9.16 -17.42
N ILE A 174 5.83 -9.76 -17.45
CA ILE A 174 5.64 -11.21 -17.40
C ILE A 174 4.85 -11.74 -18.60
N HIS A 175 4.63 -10.89 -19.60
CA HIS A 175 3.94 -11.18 -20.86
C HIS A 175 2.61 -11.94 -20.68
N ARG A 176 1.75 -11.51 -19.75
CA ARG A 176 0.43 -12.13 -19.55
C ARG A 176 -0.65 -11.15 -19.11
N LEU A 177 -1.90 -11.50 -19.38
CA LEU A 177 -3.05 -10.79 -18.84
C LEU A 177 -3.21 -11.06 -17.34
N ARG A 178 -3.47 -10.02 -16.56
CA ARG A 178 -3.75 -10.10 -15.13
C ARG A 178 -5.00 -9.33 -14.77
N LEU A 179 -5.79 -9.91 -13.89
CA LEU A 179 -6.89 -9.20 -13.25
C LEU A 179 -6.34 -8.18 -12.25
N GLY A 180 -6.78 -6.93 -12.32
CA GLY A 180 -6.34 -5.90 -11.38
C GLY A 180 -6.79 -4.50 -11.74
N TYR A 181 -6.00 -3.53 -11.27
CA TYR A 181 -6.09 -2.11 -11.61
C TYR A 181 -4.75 -1.64 -12.16
N ARG A 182 -4.79 -0.66 -13.05
CA ARG A 182 -3.61 0.14 -13.38
C ARG A 182 -3.46 1.21 -12.29
N LEU A 183 -2.43 1.07 -11.47
CA LEU A 183 -2.12 1.98 -10.38
C LEU A 183 -1.16 3.04 -10.90
N LEU A 184 -1.63 4.29 -11.00
CA LEU A 184 -0.80 5.44 -11.36
C LEU A 184 -0.36 6.13 -10.07
N VAL A 185 0.94 6.18 -9.79
CA VAL A 185 1.50 6.78 -8.57
C VAL A 185 2.19 8.09 -8.91
N LEU A 186 1.85 9.15 -8.17
CA LEU A 186 2.68 10.35 -8.06
C LEU A 186 3.58 10.21 -6.84
N GLY A 187 4.88 10.08 -7.06
CA GLY A 187 5.88 10.00 -6.01
C GLY A 187 6.79 11.22 -5.97
N TYR A 188 7.24 11.55 -4.77
CA TYR A 188 8.29 12.54 -4.53
C TYR A 188 9.58 11.83 -4.14
N PHE A 189 10.65 12.06 -4.89
CA PHE A 189 11.97 11.54 -4.63
C PHE A 189 12.90 12.67 -4.20
N ASP A 190 13.48 12.59 -2.99
CA ASP A 190 14.34 13.63 -2.44
C ASP A 190 15.85 13.38 -2.61
N GLY A 191 16.21 12.38 -3.41
CA GLY A 191 17.58 11.90 -3.59
C GLY A 191 17.95 10.72 -2.67
N LYS A 192 17.16 10.45 -1.63
CA LYS A 192 17.39 9.34 -0.68
C LYS A 192 16.15 8.47 -0.49
N SER A 193 14.99 9.08 -0.45
CA SER A 193 13.71 8.46 -0.13
C SER A 193 12.71 8.71 -1.26
N PHE A 194 11.91 7.69 -1.58
CA PHE A 194 10.75 7.81 -2.45
C PHE A 194 9.47 7.80 -1.61
N LEU A 195 8.69 8.87 -1.69
CA LEU A 195 7.45 9.03 -0.97
C LEU A 195 6.28 9.04 -1.96
N PRO A 196 5.40 8.03 -1.97
CA PRO A 196 4.15 8.13 -2.71
C PRO A 196 3.32 9.27 -2.11
N VAL A 197 3.00 10.28 -2.92
CA VAL A 197 2.28 11.49 -2.53
C VAL A 197 0.78 11.35 -2.83
N ASN A 198 0.46 10.80 -4.00
CA ASN A 198 -0.91 10.50 -4.38
C ASN A 198 -0.94 9.32 -5.36
N PHE A 199 -2.11 8.74 -5.57
CA PHE A 199 -2.32 7.68 -6.55
C PHE A 199 -3.73 7.69 -7.12
N SER A 200 -3.88 7.11 -8.31
CA SER A 200 -5.19 6.84 -8.92
C SER A 200 -5.25 5.40 -9.43
N LEU A 201 -6.45 4.83 -9.45
CA LEU A 201 -6.72 3.48 -9.93
C LEU A 201 -7.53 3.56 -11.21
N HIS A 202 -7.00 2.93 -12.26
CA HIS A 202 -7.59 2.93 -13.59
C HIS A 202 -7.88 1.51 -14.06
N ARG A 203 -8.77 1.41 -15.05
CA ARG A 203 -9.06 0.20 -15.79
C ARG A 203 -8.94 0.46 -17.28
N GLU A 204 -8.48 -0.53 -18.02
CA GLU A 204 -8.24 -0.40 -19.46
C GLU A 204 -9.43 -0.93 -20.26
N LYS A 205 -9.97 -0.09 -21.14
CA LYS A 205 -11.01 -0.52 -22.06
C LYS A 205 -10.35 -1.32 -23.19
N GLY A 206 -10.63 -2.63 -23.22
CA GLY A 206 -10.18 -3.49 -24.31
C GLY A 206 -10.88 -3.17 -25.64
N LYS A 207 -10.31 -3.66 -26.76
CA LYS A 207 -10.86 -3.49 -28.11
C LYS A 207 -12.11 -4.35 -28.39
N LYS A 208 -12.27 -5.46 -27.66
CA LYS A 208 -13.36 -6.43 -27.89
C LYS A 208 -14.63 -6.00 -27.16
N VAL A 209 -15.66 -5.63 -27.90
CA VAL A 209 -16.98 -5.25 -27.34
C VAL A 209 -17.59 -6.38 -26.52
N MET A 210 -17.44 -7.64 -26.97
CA MET A 210 -17.93 -8.83 -26.26
C MET A 210 -17.20 -9.12 -24.94
N LYS A 211 -16.06 -8.46 -24.68
CA LYS A 211 -15.28 -8.60 -23.45
C LYS A 211 -15.00 -7.23 -22.82
N PRO A 212 -16.01 -6.58 -22.20
CA PRO A 212 -15.83 -5.27 -21.58
C PRO A 212 -14.70 -5.31 -20.54
N TYR A 213 -13.73 -4.40 -20.67
CA TYR A 213 -12.51 -4.35 -19.82
C TYR A 213 -11.74 -5.69 -19.76
N GLY A 214 -11.85 -6.50 -20.83
CA GLY A 214 -11.24 -7.81 -20.95
C GLY A 214 -11.90 -8.90 -20.09
N LEU A 215 -13.08 -8.64 -19.50
CA LEU A 215 -13.86 -9.59 -18.72
C LEU A 215 -14.99 -10.20 -19.55
N ASP A 216 -15.46 -11.38 -19.17
CA ASP A 216 -16.70 -11.92 -19.72
C ASP A 216 -17.89 -11.10 -19.23
N LYS A 217 -18.92 -10.93 -20.08
CA LYS A 217 -20.08 -10.06 -19.80
C LYS A 217 -20.78 -10.39 -18.48
N SER A 218 -20.99 -11.68 -18.19
CA SER A 218 -21.59 -12.14 -16.94
C SER A 218 -20.76 -11.82 -15.69
N VAL A 219 -19.43 -11.74 -15.82
CA VAL A 219 -18.55 -11.33 -14.72
C VAL A 219 -18.62 -9.82 -14.52
N PHE A 220 -18.61 -9.07 -15.62
CA PHE A 220 -18.71 -7.61 -15.61
C PHE A 220 -20.02 -7.13 -14.96
N GLU A 221 -21.15 -7.72 -15.33
CA GLU A 221 -22.47 -7.39 -14.77
C GLU A 221 -22.61 -7.71 -13.27
N ARG A 222 -21.81 -8.66 -12.77
CA ARG A 222 -21.77 -9.03 -11.35
C ARG A 222 -20.76 -8.22 -10.53
N GLN A 223 -20.02 -7.30 -11.14
CA GLN A 223 -19.12 -6.45 -10.37
C GLN A 223 -19.91 -5.59 -9.40
N TYR A 224 -19.35 -5.40 -8.21
CA TYR A 224 -19.88 -4.43 -7.26
C TYR A 224 -19.95 -3.06 -7.93
N GLY A 225 -21.07 -2.39 -7.76
CA GLY A 225 -21.29 -1.01 -8.18
C GLY A 225 -21.98 -0.29 -7.04
N LYS A 226 -21.60 0.97 -6.83
CA LYS A 226 -22.25 1.83 -5.85
C LYS A 226 -22.55 3.18 -6.49
N GLU A 227 -23.79 3.63 -6.35
CA GLU A 227 -24.16 5.00 -6.69
C GLU A 227 -23.39 5.98 -5.79
N ARG A 228 -22.81 7.00 -6.41
CA ARG A 228 -22.07 8.06 -5.72
C ARG A 228 -22.81 9.37 -5.95
N ASP A 229 -22.87 10.23 -4.93
CA ASP A 229 -23.40 11.58 -5.10
C ASP A 229 -22.48 12.32 -6.08
N SER A 230 -23.07 12.97 -7.08
CA SER A 230 -22.36 13.81 -8.05
C SER A 230 -21.51 14.93 -7.43
N ARG A 231 -21.70 15.24 -6.14
CA ARG A 231 -21.03 16.32 -5.40
C ARG A 231 -19.76 15.89 -4.64
N THR A 232 -19.42 14.61 -4.66
CA THR A 232 -18.21 14.03 -4.05
C THR A 232 -17.32 13.42 -5.11
#